data_AF-A0A286D4P3-F1
#
_entry.id   AF-A0A286D4P3-F1
#
_cell.length_a   1.000
_cell.length_b   1.000
_cell.length_c   1.000
_cell.angle_alpha   90.00
_cell.angle_beta   90.00
_cell.angle_gamma   90.00
#
_symmetry.space_group_name_H-M   'P 1'
#
loop_
_entity.id
_entity.type
_entity.pdbx_description
1 polymer ?
#
loop_
_entity_poly.entity_id
_entity_poly.type
_entity_poly.pdbx_seq_one_letter_code
_entity_poly.pdbx_strand_id
1 'polypeptide(L)'
;MGNVTKHPANAPRKRHDDGQIIPGDDYDRLWRAQQAAMLLAAINNDVAVAAGVSHDATAAVAEYIRDDMLEILNHSQLTSESL
;
A
#
# COMPACT_ATOMS: atom_id res chain seq x y z
N MET A 1 10.02 -26.14 -36.21
CA MET A 1 8.74 -26.23 -35.46
C MET A 1 9.02 -25.77 -34.04
N GLY A 2 8.60 -24.55 -33.66
CA GLY A 2 8.70 -24.06 -32.29
C GLY A 2 7.39 -23.38 -31.94
N ASN A 3 6.57 -24.02 -31.11
CA ASN A 3 5.30 -23.46 -30.66
C ASN A 3 5.59 -22.38 -29.61
N VAL A 4 5.48 -21.11 -30.01
CA VAL A 4 5.40 -20.00 -29.06
C VAL A 4 3.97 -19.98 -28.54
N THR A 5 3.76 -20.52 -27.34
CA THR A 5 2.52 -20.33 -26.57
C THR A 5 2.36 -18.83 -26.31
N LYS A 6 1.47 -18.19 -27.08
CA LYS A 6 1.02 -16.82 -26.79
C LYS A 6 0.40 -16.82 -25.40
N HIS A 7 1.04 -16.15 -24.44
CA HIS A 7 0.38 -15.80 -23.18
C HIS A 7 -0.89 -15.01 -23.54
N PRO A 8 -2.07 -15.37 -23.03
CA PRO A 8 -3.27 -14.59 -23.29
C PRO A 8 -3.04 -13.17 -22.77
N ALA A 9 -3.21 -12.19 -23.66
CA ALA A 9 -3.18 -10.78 -23.31
C ALA A 9 -4.14 -10.55 -22.14
N ASN A 10 -3.63 -10.00 -21.05
CA ASN A 10 -4.40 -9.73 -19.84
C ASN A 10 -5.57 -8.83 -20.22
N ALA A 11 -6.80 -9.36 -20.20
CA ALA A 11 -7.99 -8.58 -20.53
C ALA A 11 -8.06 -7.38 -19.57
N PRO A 12 -8.45 -6.18 -20.04
CA PRO A 12 -8.60 -5.03 -19.16
C PRO A 12 -9.62 -5.39 -18.07
N ARG A 13 -9.18 -5.36 -16.81
CA ARG A 13 -10.07 -5.51 -15.66
C ARG A 13 -11.17 -4.46 -15.79
N LYS A 14 -12.44 -4.90 -15.88
CA LYS A 14 -13.59 -3.98 -15.84
C LYS A 14 -13.46 -3.18 -14.54
N ARG A 15 -13.30 -1.86 -14.65
CA ARG A 15 -13.42 -0.97 -13.49
C ARG A 15 -14.91 -0.97 -13.14
N HIS A 16 -15.21 -1.47 -11.95
CA HIS A 16 -16.49 -1.20 -11.33
C HIS A 16 -16.42 0.20 -10.75
N ASP A 17 -17.49 1.00 -10.91
CA ASP A 17 -17.64 2.30 -10.25
C ASP A 17 -18.02 2.14 -8.76
N ASP A 18 -17.67 1.00 -8.17
CA ASP A 18 -17.83 0.72 -6.75
C ASP A 18 -16.77 1.54 -6.00
N GLY A 19 -17.23 2.42 -5.12
CA GLY A 19 -16.39 3.10 -4.16
C GLY A 19 -16.03 2.19 -2.98
N GLN A 20 -15.05 2.63 -2.19
CA GLN A 20 -14.70 1.99 -0.93
C GLN A 20 -14.98 2.95 0.22
N ILE A 21 -15.79 2.51 1.18
CA ILE A 21 -16.01 3.24 2.43
C ILE A 21 -14.91 2.86 3.40
N ILE A 22 -14.23 3.86 3.93
CA ILE A 22 -13.20 3.72 4.96
C ILE A 22 -13.70 4.45 6.20
N PRO A 23 -13.69 3.79 7.38
CA PRO A 23 -14.05 4.44 8.64
C PRO A 23 -13.21 5.70 8.90
N GLY A 24 -13.77 6.69 9.61
CA GLY A 24 -13.07 7.94 9.92
C GLY A 24 -11.74 7.72 10.64
N ASP A 25 -11.71 6.83 11.63
CA ASP A 25 -10.49 6.51 12.39
C ASP A 25 -9.40 5.87 11.50
N ASP A 26 -9.82 5.13 10.48
CA ASP A 26 -8.91 4.52 9.49
C ASP A 26 -8.41 5.54 8.45
N TYR A 27 -9.11 6.66 8.26
CA TYR A 27 -8.61 7.76 7.42
C TYR A 27 -7.38 8.43 8.04
N ASP A 28 -7.37 8.66 9.35
CA ASP A 28 -6.20 9.21 10.06
C ASP A 28 -5.01 8.24 10.06
N ARG A 29 -5.29 6.94 10.08
CA ARG A 29 -4.27 5.89 9.91
C ARG A 29 -3.67 5.91 8.50
N LEU A 30 -4.51 6.04 7.46
CA LEU A 30 -4.04 6.22 6.08
C LEU A 30 -3.12 7.42 5.93
N TRP A 31 -3.49 8.56 6.51
CA TRP A 31 -2.66 9.75 6.47
C TRP A 31 -1.29 9.51 7.13
N ARG A 32 -1.26 8.86 8.31
CA ARG A 32 0.00 8.53 9.00
C ARG A 32 0.87 7.57 8.19
N ALA A 33 0.27 6.53 7.61
CA ALA A 33 0.98 5.59 6.76
C ALA A 33 1.58 6.25 5.52
N GLN A 34 0.85 7.19 4.91
CA GLN A 34 1.37 8.01 3.81
C GLN A 34 2.59 8.84 4.25
N GLN A 35 2.53 9.52 5.40
CA GLN A 35 3.66 10.31 5.91
C GLN A 35 4.89 9.42 6.17
N ALA A 36 4.69 8.24 6.77
CA ALA A 36 5.76 7.28 7.02
C ALA A 36 6.39 6.76 5.70
N ALA A 37 5.57 6.46 4.70
CA ALA A 37 6.05 6.03 3.38
C ALA A 37 6.86 7.13 2.68
N MET A 38 6.39 8.39 2.75
CA MET A 38 7.13 9.54 2.20
C MET A 38 8.48 9.74 2.90
N LEU A 39 8.53 9.58 4.22
CA LEU A 39 9.77 9.66 4.97
C LEU A 39 10.74 8.55 4.57
N LEU A 40 10.28 7.29 4.51
CA LEU A 40 11.10 6.17 4.05
C LEU A 40 11.68 6.41 2.65
N ALA A 41 10.87 6.96 1.73
CA ALA A 41 11.32 7.29 0.39
C ALA A 41 12.37 8.42 0.34
N ALA A 42 12.37 9.30 1.35
CA ALA A 42 13.34 10.39 1.47
C ALA A 42 14.67 9.97 2.12
N ILE A 43 14.70 8.84 2.84
CA ILE A 43 15.92 8.32 3.47
C ILE A 43 16.83 7.75 2.38
N ASN A 44 17.89 8.49 2.06
CA ASN A 44 19.01 7.99 1.27
C ASN A 44 20.15 7.48 2.19
N ASN A 45 21.22 6.95 1.59
CA ASN A 45 22.33 6.36 2.34
C ASN A 45 23.00 7.35 3.29
N ASP A 46 23.25 8.59 2.84
CA ASP A 46 23.93 9.61 3.64
C ASP A 46 23.09 10.00 4.87
N VAL A 47 21.78 10.19 4.68
CA VAL A 47 20.83 10.48 5.77
C VAL A 47 20.76 9.31 6.74
N ALA A 48 20.70 8.08 6.23
CA ALA A 48 20.63 6.89 7.07
C ALA A 48 21.88 6.74 7.96
N VAL A 49 23.08 6.94 7.39
CA VAL A 49 24.34 6.88 8.13
C VAL A 49 24.43 7.99 9.17
N ALA A 50 24.11 9.24 8.78
CA ALA A 50 24.20 10.38 9.67
C ALA A 50 23.22 10.29 10.86
N ALA A 51 22.03 9.74 10.63
CA ALA A 51 20.99 9.57 11.65
C ALA A 51 21.09 8.24 12.42
N GLY A 52 22.04 7.36 12.08
CA GLY A 52 22.17 6.03 12.69
C GLY A 52 20.98 5.11 12.40
N VAL A 53 20.29 5.32 11.29
CA VAL A 53 19.15 4.49 10.86
C VAL A 53 19.67 3.22 10.22
N SER A 54 19.35 2.08 10.81
CA SER A 54 19.69 0.77 10.27
C SER A 54 18.69 0.31 9.21
N HIS A 55 19.09 -0.68 8.43
CA HIS A 55 18.19 -1.38 7.51
C HIS A 55 17.00 -2.01 8.25
N ASP A 56 17.23 -2.59 9.42
CA ASP A 56 16.17 -3.19 10.24
C ASP A 56 15.14 -2.14 10.70
N ALA A 57 15.59 -0.92 10.98
CA ALA A 57 14.70 0.18 11.34
C ALA A 57 13.80 0.59 10.16
N THR A 58 14.35 0.70 8.95
CA THR A 58 13.53 1.01 7.77
C THR A 58 12.58 -0.13 7.40
N ALA A 59 13.03 -1.39 7.57
CA ALA A 59 12.20 -2.57 7.38
C ALA A 59 11.03 -2.62 8.38
N ALA A 60 11.27 -2.36 9.67
CA ALA A 60 10.23 -2.33 10.69
C ALA A 60 9.15 -1.27 10.39
N VAL A 61 9.54 -0.08 9.89
CA VAL A 61 8.57 0.95 9.48
C VAL A 61 7.77 0.50 8.24
N ALA A 62 8.41 -0.17 7.28
CA ALA A 62 7.71 -0.70 6.12
C ALA A 62 6.70 -1.80 6.50
N GLU A 63 7.04 -2.67 7.46
CA GLU A 63 6.14 -3.68 8.02
C GLU A 63 4.97 -3.02 8.76
N TYR A 64 5.24 -2.01 9.59
CA TYR A 64 4.21 -1.23 10.25
C TYR A 64 3.22 -0.63 9.23
N ILE A 65 3.71 0.00 8.17
CA ILE A 65 2.85 0.55 7.11
C ILE A 65 2.01 -0.55 6.47
N ARG A 66 2.63 -1.68 6.10
CA ARG A 66 1.92 -2.81 5.47
C ARG A 66 0.79 -3.31 6.37
N ASP A 67 1.08 -3.55 7.64
CA ASP A 67 0.13 -4.15 8.58
C ASP A 67 -1.04 -3.18 8.86
N ASP A 68 -0.74 -1.88 9.00
CA ASP A 68 -1.76 -0.83 9.16
C ASP A 68 -2.68 -0.72 7.92
N MET A 69 -2.10 -0.81 6.71
CA MET A 69 -2.88 -0.82 5.46
C MET A 69 -3.76 -2.06 5.32
N LEU A 70 -3.26 -3.23 5.70
CA LEU A 70 -4.06 -4.46 5.65
C LEU A 70 -5.25 -4.40 6.60
N GLU A 71 -5.06 -3.81 7.77
CA GLU A 71 -6.16 -3.63 8.73
C GLU A 71 -7.22 -2.65 8.22
N ILE A 72 -6.80 -1.52 7.67
CA ILE A 72 -7.71 -0.55 7.04
C ILE A 72 -8.50 -1.20 5.89
N LEU A 73 -7.83 -1.98 5.05
CA LEU A 73 -8.49 -2.73 3.98
C LEU A 73 -9.51 -3.75 4.53
N ASN A 74 -9.19 -4.43 5.63
CA ASN A 74 -10.11 -5.36 6.28
C ASN A 74 -11.35 -4.68 6.88
N HIS A 75 -11.24 -3.43 7.32
CA HIS A 75 -12.37 -2.66 7.86
C HIS A 75 -13.18 -1.94 6.79
N SER A 76 -12.59 -1.78 5.60
CA SER A 76 -13.22 -1.08 4.50
C SER A 76 -14.34 -1.91 3.85
N GLN A 77 -15.40 -1.23 3.40
CA GLN A 77 -16.57 -1.87 2.80
C GLN A 77 -16.80 -1.36 1.39
N LEU A 78 -17.19 -2.25 0.48
CA LEU A 78 -17.62 -1.87 -0.87
C LEU A 78 -18.92 -1.09 -0.76
N THR A 79 -19.04 0.01 -1.51
CA THR A 79 -20.28 0.81 -1.57
C THR A 79 -21.45 0.07 -2.23
N SER A 80 -21.24 -1.13 -2.76
CA SER A 80 -22.25 -1.93 -3.46
C SER A 80 -23.33 -2.52 -2.52
N GLU A 81 -23.14 -2.44 -1.21
CA GLU A 81 -24.18 -2.73 -0.21
C GLU A 81 -24.69 -1.42 0.42
N SER A 82 -25.98 -1.14 0.24
CA SER A 82 -26.76 -0.06 0.86
C SER A 82 -26.87 1.24 0.06
N LEU A 83 -27.76 1.25 -0.94
CA LEU A 83 -28.78 2.29 -1.14
C LEU A 83 -30.06 1.67 -1.72
#